data_AF-A0A8B7QQG6-F1
#
_entry.id   AF-A0A8B7QQG6-F1
#
_cell.length_a   1.000
_cell.length_b   1.000
_cell.length_c   1.000
_cell.angle_alpha   90.00
_cell.angle_beta   90.00
_cell.angle_gamma   90.00
#
_symmetry.space_group_name_H-M   'P 1'
#
loop_
_entity.id
_entity.type
_entity.pdbx_description
1 polymer ?
#
loop_
_entity_poly.entity_id
_entity_poly.type
_entity_poly.pdbx_seq_one_letter_code
_entity_poly.pdbx_strand_id
1 'polypeptide(L)'
;MGPASGPSLLLLLLTSLRMVLGDPMFSMITPNVLRLESEEMVVLEAHQAQGNIPVVVTVHDFPAKKQVLANEQTVLTSADGHLGTVTIKIPASKEFSSQNGHKFVTVHASFGTTVVEKVVLVSLQSGYLFIQTDKTIYTPGSTVLYRIFTVDHKLLPVGRTVIVSIEVPATQR
;
A
#
# COMPACT_ATOMS: atom_id res chain seq x y z
N MET A 1 -8.54 49.18 -57.49
CA MET A 1 -9.11 48.72 -56.20
C MET A 1 -8.87 47.22 -56.11
N GLY A 2 -7.81 46.79 -55.43
CA GLY A 2 -7.50 45.37 -55.24
C GLY A 2 -8.20 44.82 -54.00
N PRO A 3 -8.67 43.56 -53.99
CA PRO A 3 -9.37 43.01 -52.84
C PRO A 3 -8.39 42.82 -51.68
N ALA A 4 -8.80 43.24 -50.48
CA ALA A 4 -8.04 43.09 -49.26
C ALA A 4 -7.93 41.60 -48.88
N SER A 5 -6.69 41.09 -48.82
CA SER A 5 -6.36 39.75 -48.32
C SER A 5 -6.64 39.68 -46.82
N GLY A 6 -7.84 39.22 -46.46
CA GLY A 6 -8.28 39.06 -45.08
C GLY A 6 -7.58 37.93 -44.31
N PRO A 7 -7.80 37.82 -43.00
CA PRO A 7 -7.10 36.92 -42.06
C PRO A 7 -7.42 35.43 -42.21
N SER A 8 -7.90 34.99 -43.38
CA SER A 8 -8.33 33.62 -43.66
C SER A 8 -7.17 32.60 -43.59
N LEU A 9 -5.94 33.03 -43.92
CA LEU A 9 -4.74 32.19 -43.82
C LEU A 9 -4.33 31.91 -42.37
N LEU A 10 -4.57 32.83 -41.44
CA LEU A 10 -4.24 32.63 -40.03
C LEU A 10 -5.19 31.61 -39.37
N LEU A 11 -6.47 31.65 -39.75
CA LEU A 11 -7.48 30.71 -39.25
C LEU A 11 -7.25 29.27 -39.73
N LEU A 12 -6.75 29.08 -40.96
CA LEU A 12 -6.33 27.76 -41.47
C LEU A 12 -5.08 27.22 -40.76
N LEU A 13 -4.20 28.10 -40.27
CA LEU A 13 -2.99 27.69 -39.56
C LEU A 13 -3.33 27.13 -38.17
N LEU A 14 -4.33 27.71 -37.47
CA LEU A 14 -4.77 27.22 -36.16
C LEU A 14 -5.48 25.86 -36.21
N THR A 15 -6.12 25.48 -37.30
CA THR A 15 -6.75 24.15 -37.44
C THR A 15 -5.76 23.05 -37.82
N SER A 16 -4.55 23.41 -38.24
CA SER A 16 -3.46 22.47 -38.55
C SER A 16 -2.67 22.00 -37.33
N LEU A 17 -2.82 22.67 -36.18
CA LEU A 17 -2.31 22.20 -34.91
C LEU A 17 -3.18 21.04 -34.43
N ARG A 18 -2.84 19.81 -34.86
CA ARG A 18 -3.35 18.61 -34.19
C ARG A 18 -2.91 18.72 -32.73
N MET A 19 -3.86 18.95 -31.82
CA MET A 19 -3.63 18.69 -30.41
C MET A 19 -3.30 17.20 -30.32
N VAL A 20 -2.01 16.88 -30.24
CA VAL A 20 -1.57 15.53 -29.88
C VAL A 20 -2.14 15.31 -28.49
N LEU A 21 -3.04 14.34 -28.37
CA LEU A 21 -3.42 13.83 -27.06
C LEU A 21 -2.13 13.24 -26.48
N GLY A 22 -1.70 13.72 -25.31
CA GLY A 22 -0.48 13.25 -24.67
C GLY A 22 -0.53 11.73 -24.47
N ASP A 23 0.64 11.09 -24.48
CA ASP A 23 0.71 9.67 -24.15
C ASP A 23 0.14 9.45 -22.73
N PRO A 24 -0.61 8.35 -22.51
CA PRO A 24 -1.22 8.09 -21.21
C PRO A 24 -0.16 7.95 -20.13
N MET A 25 -0.40 8.56 -18.97
CA MET A 25 0.50 8.51 -17.83
C MET A 25 -0.09 7.59 -16.75
N PHE A 26 0.71 6.62 -16.31
CA PHE A 26 0.31 5.66 -15.29
C PHE A 26 1.00 5.96 -13.96
N SER A 27 0.23 5.97 -12.87
CA SER A 27 0.75 6.24 -11.53
C SER A 27 0.30 5.18 -10.53
N MET A 28 1.14 4.93 -9.53
CA MET A 28 0.84 4.04 -8.42
C MET A 28 1.28 4.71 -7.12
N ILE A 29 0.37 4.77 -6.15
CA ILE A 29 0.64 5.31 -4.81
C ILE A 29 0.48 4.16 -3.82
N THR A 30 1.55 3.89 -3.08
CA THR A 30 1.58 2.89 -2.00
C THR A 30 1.83 3.58 -0.66
N PRO A 31 1.47 2.93 0.46
CA PRO A 31 2.00 3.33 1.76
C PRO A 31 3.53 3.34 1.76
N ASN A 32 4.13 4.17 2.61
CA ASN A 32 5.59 4.18 2.78
C ASN A 32 6.10 2.91 3.49
N VAL A 33 5.22 2.25 4.25
CA VAL A 33 5.50 1.00 4.98
C VAL A 33 4.31 0.08 4.81
N LEU A 34 4.55 -1.15 4.38
CA LEU A 34 3.55 -2.21 4.30
C LEU A 34 3.66 -3.11 5.53
N ARG A 35 2.54 -3.39 6.17
CA ARG A 35 2.49 -4.19 7.39
C ARG A 35 2.07 -5.60 7.06
N LEU A 36 2.81 -6.57 7.56
CA LEU A 36 2.43 -7.97 7.38
C LEU A 36 1.11 -8.27 8.08
N GLU A 37 0.35 -9.19 7.51
CA GLU A 37 -0.98 -9.59 7.98
C GLU A 37 -1.99 -8.44 8.08
N SER A 38 -1.70 -7.28 7.47
CA SER A 38 -2.60 -6.14 7.39
C SER A 38 -3.02 -5.92 5.94
N GLU A 39 -4.29 -5.55 5.78
CA GLU A 39 -4.80 -5.01 4.52
C GLU A 39 -4.28 -3.59 4.32
N GLU A 40 -3.57 -3.37 3.22
CA GLU A 40 -2.99 -2.08 2.85
C GLU A 40 -3.51 -1.68 1.47
N MET A 41 -3.94 -0.42 1.32
CA MET A 41 -4.53 0.09 0.09
C MET A 41 -3.44 0.64 -0.84
N VAL A 42 -3.50 0.27 -2.11
CA VAL A 42 -2.71 0.84 -3.21
C VAL A 42 -3.66 1.59 -4.14
N VAL A 43 -3.28 2.81 -4.51
CA VAL A 43 -4.03 3.65 -5.44
C VAL A 43 -3.36 3.60 -6.81
N LEU A 44 -4.17 3.49 -7.86
CA LEU A 44 -3.75 3.33 -9.24
C LEU A 44 -4.46 4.37 -10.09
N GLU A 45 -3.73 5.00 -11.00
CA GLU A 45 -4.29 6.00 -11.91
C GLU A 45 -3.74 5.79 -13.31
N ALA A 46 -4.59 5.95 -14.31
CA ALA A 46 -4.22 5.99 -15.73
C ALA A 46 -4.72 7.29 -16.37
N HIS A 47 -3.92 8.35 -16.25
CA HIS A 47 -4.25 9.68 -16.77
C HIS A 47 -4.28 9.70 -18.30
N GLN A 48 -5.32 10.31 -18.87
CA GLN A 48 -5.55 10.40 -20.34
C GLN A 48 -5.66 9.03 -21.06
N ALA A 49 -5.82 7.94 -20.32
CA ALA A 49 -6.04 6.61 -20.90
C ALA A 49 -7.42 6.50 -21.56
N GLN A 50 -7.53 5.60 -22.54
CA GLN A 50 -8.77 5.36 -23.29
C GLN A 50 -9.23 3.91 -23.10
N GLY A 51 -10.54 3.73 -22.95
CA GLY A 51 -11.13 2.40 -22.72
C GLY A 51 -10.87 1.85 -21.33
N ASN A 52 -11.14 0.56 -21.16
CA ASN A 52 -10.96 -0.14 -19.89
C ASN A 52 -9.52 -0.63 -19.76
N ILE A 53 -8.85 -0.26 -18.68
CA ILE A 53 -7.45 -0.62 -18.43
C ILE A 53 -7.40 -1.67 -17.33
N PRO A 54 -7.23 -2.97 -17.65
CA PRO A 54 -6.97 -3.98 -16.64
C PRO A 54 -5.60 -3.73 -16.01
N VAL A 55 -5.56 -3.72 -14.68
CA VAL A 55 -4.33 -3.54 -13.90
C VAL A 55 -4.13 -4.74 -13.00
N VAL A 56 -2.94 -5.32 -13.06
CA VAL A 56 -2.52 -6.41 -12.17
C VAL A 56 -1.50 -5.84 -11.19
N VAL A 57 -1.79 -5.93 -9.91
CA VAL A 57 -0.89 -5.51 -8.82
C VAL A 57 -0.31 -6.74 -8.15
N THR A 58 1.02 -6.84 -8.18
CA THR A 58 1.75 -7.94 -7.56
C THR A 58 2.77 -7.40 -6.57
N VAL A 59 2.95 -8.13 -5.46
CA VAL A 59 3.99 -7.83 -4.48
C VAL A 59 5.03 -8.93 -4.56
N HIS A 60 6.28 -8.56 -4.82
CA HIS A 60 7.39 -9.48 -4.96
C HIS A 60 8.36 -9.39 -3.78
N ASP A 61 9.06 -10.48 -3.51
CA ASP A 61 10.25 -10.46 -2.66
C ASP A 61 11.34 -9.53 -3.23
N PHE A 62 12.12 -8.94 -2.34
CA PHE A 62 13.24 -8.08 -2.68
C PHE A 62 14.56 -8.70 -2.19
N PRO A 63 15.66 -8.61 -2.97
CA PRO A 63 15.79 -7.95 -4.26
C PRO A 63 15.48 -8.83 -5.48
N ALA A 64 15.34 -10.14 -5.28
CA ALA A 64 15.41 -11.11 -6.38
C ALA A 64 14.14 -11.22 -7.24
N LYS A 65 12.98 -10.75 -6.74
CA LYS A 65 11.67 -10.83 -7.41
C LYS A 65 11.29 -12.25 -7.88
N LYS A 66 11.71 -13.28 -7.14
CA LYS A 66 11.48 -14.69 -7.47
C LYS A 66 10.11 -15.20 -7.02
N GLN A 67 9.57 -14.61 -5.96
CA GLN A 67 8.33 -15.04 -5.32
C GLN A 67 7.30 -13.92 -5.37
N VAL A 68 6.07 -14.28 -5.76
CA VAL A 68 4.89 -13.43 -5.61
C VAL A 68 4.31 -13.66 -4.22
N LEU A 69 4.24 -12.61 -3.42
CA LEU A 69 3.77 -12.60 -2.04
C LEU A 69 2.28 -12.22 -1.94
N ALA A 70 1.80 -11.38 -2.86
CA ALA A 70 0.40 -11.00 -3.02
C ALA A 70 0.13 -10.69 -4.50
N ASN A 71 -1.10 -10.93 -4.95
CA ASN A 71 -1.53 -10.71 -6.32
C ASN A 71 -2.99 -10.30 -6.33
N GLU A 72 -3.28 -9.13 -6.88
CA GLU A 72 -4.61 -8.56 -6.98
C GLU A 72 -4.83 -7.93 -8.35
N GLN A 73 -6.10 -7.76 -8.74
CA GLN A 73 -6.46 -7.25 -10.06
C GLN A 73 -7.59 -6.25 -9.95
N THR A 74 -7.59 -5.26 -10.82
CA THR A 74 -8.68 -4.30 -10.97
C THR A 74 -8.80 -3.83 -12.42
N VAL A 75 -9.87 -3.12 -12.75
CA VAL A 75 -10.06 -2.52 -14.07
C VAL A 75 -10.36 -1.04 -13.89
N LEU A 76 -9.50 -0.19 -14.41
CA LEU A 76 -9.70 1.26 -14.41
C LEU A 76 -10.62 1.63 -15.59
N THR A 77 -11.69 2.33 -15.29
CA THR A 77 -12.70 2.73 -16.29
C THR A 77 -12.85 4.23 -16.36
N SER A 78 -13.39 4.74 -17.45
CA SER A 78 -13.67 6.17 -17.61
C SER A 78 -14.73 6.70 -16.65
N ALA A 79 -15.56 5.83 -16.07
CA ALA A 79 -16.60 6.24 -15.12
C ALA A 79 -15.99 6.85 -13.85
N ASP A 80 -14.84 6.31 -13.41
CA ASP A 80 -14.10 6.76 -12.22
C ASP A 80 -12.89 7.63 -12.59
N GLY A 81 -12.87 8.17 -13.82
CA GLY A 81 -11.74 8.97 -14.33
C GLY A 81 -10.43 8.18 -14.42
N HIS A 82 -10.51 6.87 -14.64
CA HIS A 82 -9.38 5.94 -14.63
C HIS A 82 -8.58 5.94 -13.33
N LEU A 83 -9.24 6.21 -12.21
CA LEU A 83 -8.70 6.06 -10.86
C LEU A 83 -9.30 4.82 -10.19
N GLY A 84 -8.48 4.05 -9.49
CA GLY A 84 -8.93 2.85 -8.80
C GLY A 84 -8.06 2.53 -7.60
N THR A 85 -8.56 1.63 -6.75
CA THR A 85 -7.83 1.16 -5.58
C THR A 85 -7.84 -0.35 -5.53
N VAL A 86 -6.82 -0.91 -4.90
CA VAL A 86 -6.72 -2.33 -4.62
C VAL A 86 -6.19 -2.53 -3.21
N THR A 87 -6.71 -3.53 -2.52
CA THR A 87 -6.26 -3.87 -1.18
C THR A 87 -5.36 -5.08 -1.25
N ILE A 88 -4.10 -4.92 -0.86
CA ILE A 88 -3.12 -6.00 -0.81
C ILE A 88 -2.91 -6.44 0.63
N LYS A 89 -2.65 -7.74 0.82
CA LYS A 89 -2.26 -8.30 2.12
C LYS A 89 -1.04 -9.21 1.95
N ILE A 90 0.05 -8.89 2.64
CA ILE A 90 1.27 -9.69 2.59
C ILE A 90 1.26 -10.66 3.79
N PRO A 91 1.37 -11.98 3.56
CA PRO A 91 1.41 -12.94 4.65
C PRO A 91 2.72 -12.84 5.43
N ALA A 92 2.65 -13.06 6.74
CA ALA A 92 3.83 -13.26 7.56
C ALA A 92 4.55 -14.56 7.13
N SER A 93 5.84 -14.46 6.86
CA SER A 93 6.66 -15.60 6.44
C SER A 93 7.97 -15.64 7.22
N LYS A 94 8.64 -16.80 7.22
CA LYS A 94 9.93 -16.96 7.91
C LYS A 94 10.99 -15.98 7.40
N GLU A 95 10.93 -15.61 6.13
CA GLU A 95 11.83 -14.64 5.47
C GLU A 95 11.75 -13.25 6.12
N PHE A 96 10.56 -12.86 6.54
CA PHE A 96 10.33 -11.60 7.23
C PHE A 96 10.60 -11.69 8.74
N SER A 97 10.53 -12.89 9.34
CA SER A 97 10.73 -13.08 10.78
C SER A 97 12.20 -13.02 11.25
N SER A 98 13.18 -13.07 10.34
CA SER A 98 14.58 -12.96 10.73
C SER A 98 14.86 -11.54 11.25
N GLN A 99 15.29 -11.40 12.51
CA GLN A 99 15.47 -10.09 13.16
C GLN A 99 16.63 -9.23 12.61
N ASN A 100 17.31 -9.68 11.56
CA ASN A 100 18.44 -8.96 11.01
C ASN A 100 18.01 -8.07 9.84
N GLY A 101 17.89 -6.77 10.13
CA GLY A 101 17.83 -5.69 9.14
C GLY A 101 16.44 -5.33 8.62
N HIS A 102 16.38 -4.20 7.91
CA HIS A 102 15.18 -3.74 7.22
C HIS A 102 14.82 -4.68 6.07
N LYS A 103 13.54 -5.05 5.98
CA LYS A 103 13.01 -5.91 4.92
C LYS A 103 12.23 -5.07 3.93
N PHE A 104 12.34 -5.39 2.65
CA PHE A 104 11.67 -4.68 1.59
C PHE A 104 10.89 -5.65 0.71
N VAL A 105 9.92 -5.11 -0.01
CA VAL A 105 9.21 -5.79 -1.09
C VAL A 105 9.16 -4.85 -2.29
N THR A 106 8.97 -5.42 -3.48
CA THR A 106 8.69 -4.61 -4.67
C THR A 106 7.21 -4.72 -5.01
N VAL A 107 6.49 -3.61 -4.99
CA VAL A 107 5.12 -3.53 -5.50
C VAL A 107 5.19 -3.20 -6.98
N HIS A 108 4.52 -4.01 -7.79
CA HIS A 108 4.44 -3.89 -9.25
C HIS A 108 2.99 -3.68 -9.65
N ALA A 109 2.71 -2.64 -10.44
CA ALA A 109 1.44 -2.44 -11.11
C ALA A 109 1.64 -2.52 -12.63
N SER A 110 1.03 -3.52 -13.26
CA SER A 110 1.06 -3.72 -14.71
C SER A 110 -0.22 -3.18 -15.34
N PHE A 111 -0.10 -2.12 -16.15
CA PHE A 111 -1.17 -1.49 -16.93
C PHE A 111 -1.19 -2.01 -18.38
N GLY A 112 -0.91 -3.31 -18.58
CA GLY A 112 -0.72 -3.91 -19.90
C GLY A 112 0.74 -3.87 -20.34
N THR A 113 1.10 -2.95 -21.22
CA THR A 113 2.48 -2.82 -21.72
C THR A 113 3.38 -2.01 -20.80
N THR A 114 2.80 -1.20 -19.92
CA THR A 114 3.53 -0.32 -18.99
C THR A 114 3.49 -0.90 -17.59
N VAL A 115 4.65 -0.94 -16.93
CA VAL A 115 4.78 -1.40 -15.54
C VAL A 115 5.32 -0.26 -14.70
N VAL A 116 4.66 0.01 -13.57
CA VAL A 116 5.12 0.93 -12.54
C VAL A 116 5.56 0.11 -11.34
N GLU A 117 6.76 0.39 -10.82
CA GLU A 117 7.30 -0.32 -9.67
C GLU A 117 7.72 0.60 -8.53
N LYS A 118 7.57 0.10 -7.30
CA LYS A 118 8.05 0.78 -6.09
C LYS A 118 8.59 -0.22 -5.09
N VAL A 119 9.80 0.04 -4.59
CA VAL A 119 10.34 -0.68 -3.44
C VAL A 119 9.80 -0.05 -2.16
N VAL A 120 9.25 -0.88 -1.27
CA VAL A 120 8.56 -0.43 -0.06
C VAL A 120 9.09 -1.21 1.16
N LEU A 121 9.24 -0.52 2.28
CA LEU A 121 9.66 -1.11 3.55
C LEU A 121 8.54 -1.98 4.13
N VAL A 122 8.90 -3.12 4.71
CA VAL A 122 7.97 -4.02 5.41
C VAL A 122 8.13 -3.89 6.91
N SER A 123 7.00 -3.86 7.63
CA SER A 123 6.94 -3.92 9.09
C SER A 123 6.27 -5.21 9.57
N LEU A 124 6.87 -5.83 10.59
CA LEU A 124 6.29 -6.96 11.33
C LEU A 124 5.18 -6.54 12.30
N GLN A 125 5.04 -5.25 12.57
CA GLN A 125 4.05 -4.74 13.50
C GLN A 125 2.67 -4.77 12.85
N SER A 126 1.86 -5.78 13.17
CA SER A 126 0.51 -5.96 12.62
C SER A 126 -0.62 -5.43 13.52
N GLY A 127 -0.30 -4.76 14.63
CA GLY A 127 -1.30 -4.16 15.51
C GLY A 127 -0.72 -3.70 16.85
N TYR A 128 -1.59 -3.65 17.86
CA TYR A 128 -1.28 -3.20 19.21
C TYR A 128 -1.81 -4.18 20.27
N LEU A 129 -1.10 -4.21 21.40
CA LEU A 129 -1.50 -4.91 22.62
C LEU A 129 -1.70 -3.88 23.73
N PHE A 130 -2.89 -3.86 24.31
CA PHE A 130 -3.16 -3.08 25.51
C PHE A 130 -3.33 -4.01 26.69
N ILE A 131 -2.50 -3.82 27.72
CA ILE A 131 -2.52 -4.60 28.95
C ILE A 131 -3.18 -3.75 30.02
N GLN A 132 -4.19 -4.30 30.67
CA GLN A 132 -4.84 -3.66 31.80
C GLN A 132 -4.91 -4.65 32.96
N THR A 133 -4.33 -4.24 34.08
CA THR A 133 -4.48 -4.92 35.37
C THR A 133 -5.65 -4.34 36.14
N ASP A 134 -6.16 -5.08 37.13
CA ASP A 134 -7.21 -4.59 38.01
C ASP A 134 -6.73 -3.45 38.93
N LYS A 135 -5.42 -3.43 39.25
CA LYS A 135 -4.77 -2.41 40.08
C LYS A 135 -3.36 -2.11 39.57
N THR A 136 -2.84 -0.93 39.91
CA THR A 136 -1.47 -0.52 39.55
C THR A 136 -0.42 -0.94 40.58
N ILE A 137 -0.82 -1.19 41.84
CA ILE A 137 0.07 -1.55 42.94
C ILE A 137 -0.55 -2.71 43.73
N TYR A 138 0.28 -3.68 44.12
CA TYR A 138 -0.13 -4.89 44.85
C TYR A 138 0.68 -5.03 46.13
N THR A 139 0.05 -5.60 47.17
CA THR A 139 0.74 -6.09 48.36
C THR A 139 1.20 -7.55 48.14
N PRO A 140 2.26 -8.01 48.83
CA PRO A 140 2.70 -9.40 48.74
C PRO A 140 1.57 -10.39 49.04
N GLY A 141 1.49 -11.46 48.23
CA GLY A 141 0.44 -12.49 48.35
C GLY A 141 -0.87 -12.16 47.63
N SER A 142 -1.01 -10.97 47.04
CA SER A 142 -2.21 -10.61 46.26
C SER A 142 -2.23 -11.32 44.90
N THR A 143 -3.42 -11.75 44.46
CA THR A 143 -3.66 -12.23 43.09
C THR A 143 -3.79 -11.03 42.14
N VAL A 144 -3.03 -11.06 41.04
CA VAL A 144 -3.09 -10.05 39.96
C VAL A 144 -4.08 -10.52 38.90
N LEU A 145 -5.15 -9.75 38.66
CA LEU A 145 -6.06 -9.99 37.55
C LEU A 145 -5.71 -9.04 36.40
N TYR A 146 -5.59 -9.59 35.20
CA TYR A 146 -5.27 -8.79 34.02
C TYR A 146 -6.12 -9.22 32.83
N ARG A 147 -6.26 -8.30 31.87
CA ARG A 147 -6.86 -8.54 30.56
C ARG A 147 -5.99 -7.90 29.50
N ILE A 148 -6.00 -8.51 28.32
CA ILE A 148 -5.24 -8.05 27.16
C ILE A 148 -6.23 -7.79 26.04
N PHE A 149 -6.13 -6.61 25.43
CA PHE A 149 -6.84 -6.27 24.22
C PHE A 149 -5.88 -6.30 23.04
N THR A 150 -6.20 -7.14 22.06
CA THR A 150 -5.50 -7.24 20.78
C THR A 150 -6.29 -6.47 19.73
N VAL A 151 -5.67 -5.43 19.14
CA VAL A 151 -6.30 -4.67 18.06
C VAL A 151 -5.37 -4.55 16.85
N ASP A 152 -5.96 -4.41 15.68
CA ASP A 152 -5.22 -4.11 14.44
C ASP A 152 -4.89 -2.61 14.32
N HIS A 153 -4.35 -2.20 13.16
CA HIS A 153 -4.03 -0.79 12.88
C HIS A 153 -5.23 0.11 12.68
N LYS A 154 -6.41 -0.46 12.44
CA LYS A 154 -7.69 0.25 12.39
C LYS A 154 -8.37 0.29 13.77
N LEU A 155 -7.68 -0.18 14.82
CA LEU A 155 -8.17 -0.30 16.19
C LEU A 155 -9.37 -1.24 16.33
N LEU A 156 -9.50 -2.20 15.41
CA LEU A 156 -10.55 -3.21 15.45
C LEU A 156 -10.06 -4.45 16.22
N PRO A 157 -10.94 -5.12 17.00
CA PRO A 157 -10.57 -6.33 17.74
C PRO A 157 -10.06 -7.42 16.80
N VAL A 158 -8.91 -8.00 17.12
CA VAL A 158 -8.31 -9.08 16.31
C VAL A 158 -7.97 -10.28 17.19
N GLY A 159 -8.42 -11.47 16.79
CA GLY A 159 -8.04 -12.72 17.46
C GLY A 159 -6.59 -13.07 17.17
N ARG A 160 -5.71 -13.00 18.18
CA ARG A 160 -4.29 -13.38 18.06
C ARG A 160 -3.86 -14.17 19.29
N THR A 161 -3.00 -15.16 19.10
CA THR A 161 -2.31 -15.84 20.20
C THR A 161 -1.29 -14.89 20.81
N VAL A 162 -1.40 -14.62 22.10
CA VAL A 162 -0.48 -13.76 22.86
C VAL A 162 0.30 -14.63 23.84
N ILE A 163 1.62 -14.43 23.89
CA ILE A 163 2.49 -15.05 24.89
C ILE A 163 2.70 -14.01 25.99
N VAL A 164 2.38 -14.37 27.23
CA VAL A 164 2.54 -13.51 28.39
C VAL A 164 3.69 -14.04 29.24
N SER A 165 4.66 -13.17 29.52
CA SER A 165 5.74 -13.43 30.47
C SER A 165 5.63 -12.44 31.62
N ILE A 166 5.84 -12.92 32.84
CA ILE A 166 5.87 -12.09 34.06
C ILE A 166 7.31 -12.05 34.53
N GLU A 167 7.88 -10.85 34.58
CA GLU A 167 9.25 -10.63 35.03
C GLU A 167 9.24 -10.11 36.47
N VAL A 168 10.09 -10.71 37.30
CA VAL A 168 10.36 -10.21 38.66
C VAL A 168 11.44 -9.14 38.57
N PRO A 169 11.33 -8.02 39.31
CA PRO A 169 12.39 -7.02 39.35
C PRO A 169 13.71 -7.68 39.77
N ALA A 170 14.76 -7.50 38.96
CA ALA A 170 16.07 -8.02 39.30
C ALA A 170 16.54 -7.40 40.63
N THR A 171 16.93 -8.23 41.59
CA THR A 171 17.59 -7.77 42.81
C THR A 171 18.98 -7.28 42.41
N GLN A 172 19.15 -5.96 42.33
CA GLN A 172 20.48 -5.36 42.18
C GLN A 172 21.24 -5.67 43.49
N ARG A 173 22.27 -6.52 43.40
CA ARG A 173 23.18 -6.83 44.51
C ARG A 173 24.09 -5.64 44.80
#